data_AF-A0A4S3JMU9-F1
#
_entry.id   AF-A0A4S3JMU9-F1
#
_cell.length_a   1.000
_cell.length_b   1.000
_cell.length_c   1.000
_cell.angle_alpha   90.00
_cell.angle_beta   90.00
_cell.angle_gamma   90.00
#
_symmetry.space_group_name_H-M   'P 1'
#
loop_
_entity.id
_entity.type
_entity.pdbx_description
1 polymer ?
#
loop_
_entity_poly.entity_id
_entity_poly.type
_entity_poly.pdbx_seq_one_letter_code
_entity_poly.pdbx_strand_id
1 'polypeptide(L)'
;MQSSTLPSALKEIFSIGFEFKYDEGTDETIGIDFEPYEEFEDPEDTEWWFRLWTGNNKADGSQFRIFGQTGSGDYVGFWLIRPNAKVAEQPIICLGSEGERGVIARDMEDLLWVFANGSGPIEALEEPEKETVGNETFRSIAQKFARGRKLSTKEIVNAAQAEFPDFPEIVTAMCN
;
A
#
# COMPACT_ATOMS: atom_id res chain seq x y z
N MET A 1 -23.58 -3.15 5.31
CA MET A 1 -22.44 -3.95 5.81
C MET A 1 -21.35 -3.84 4.77
N GLN A 2 -20.26 -3.12 5.06
CA GLN A 2 -19.13 -3.07 4.15
C GLN A 2 -18.42 -4.43 4.19
N SER A 3 -17.91 -4.89 3.04
CA SER A 3 -17.25 -6.19 2.93
C SER A 3 -15.89 -6.15 3.63
N SER A 4 -15.64 -7.02 4.62
CA SER A 4 -14.29 -7.23 5.19
C SER A 4 -13.36 -7.96 4.20
N THR A 5 -13.92 -8.54 3.14
CA THR A 5 -13.18 -9.42 2.24
C THR A 5 -12.26 -8.68 1.27
N LEU A 6 -11.00 -9.11 1.21
CA LEU A 6 -10.03 -8.65 0.23
C LEU A 6 -10.42 -8.99 -1.22
N PRO A 7 -10.07 -8.12 -2.20
CA PRO A 7 -10.13 -8.45 -3.61
C PRO A 7 -9.37 -9.74 -3.95
N SER A 8 -9.88 -10.54 -4.91
CA SER A 8 -9.30 -11.84 -5.26
C SER A 8 -7.83 -11.78 -5.68
N ALA A 9 -7.41 -10.70 -6.35
CA ALA A 9 -6.02 -10.55 -6.78
C ALA A 9 -5.07 -10.36 -5.59
N LEU A 10 -5.48 -9.61 -4.56
CA LEU A 10 -4.71 -9.48 -3.32
C LEU A 10 -4.65 -10.81 -2.57
N LYS A 11 -5.77 -11.54 -2.47
CA LYS A 11 -5.77 -12.88 -1.87
C LYS A 11 -4.79 -13.84 -2.57
N GLU A 12 -4.75 -13.80 -3.90
CA GLU A 12 -3.87 -14.67 -4.67
C GLU A 12 -2.40 -14.33 -4.45
N ILE A 13 -2.01 -13.04 -4.52
CA ILE A 13 -0.61 -12.65 -4.28
C ILE A 13 -0.20 -12.85 -2.82
N PHE A 14 -1.09 -12.57 -1.85
CA PHE A 14 -0.81 -12.75 -0.42
C PHE A 14 -0.65 -14.22 -0.04
N SER A 15 -1.36 -15.13 -0.73
CA SER A 15 -1.21 -16.58 -0.51
C SER A 15 0.16 -17.14 -0.91
N ILE A 16 0.93 -16.41 -1.73
CA ILE A 16 2.31 -16.76 -2.07
C ILE A 16 3.26 -16.40 -0.92
N GLY A 17 2.93 -15.34 -0.16
CA GLY A 17 3.77 -14.77 0.89
C GLY A 17 4.81 -13.78 0.36
N PHE A 18 5.31 -12.93 1.25
CA PHE A 18 6.37 -11.97 0.99
C PHE A 18 7.61 -12.41 1.76
N GLU A 19 8.76 -12.45 1.08
CA GLU A 19 10.05 -12.72 1.71
C GLU A 19 10.79 -11.39 1.85
N PHE A 20 11.37 -11.17 3.02
CA PHE A 20 12.24 -10.03 3.32
C PHE A 20 13.46 -10.53 4.08
N LYS A 21 14.65 -10.06 3.68
CA LYS A 21 15.92 -10.37 4.36
C LYS A 21 16.79 -9.13 4.39
N TYR A 22 17.34 -8.87 5.56
CA TYR A 22 18.44 -7.93 5.73
C TYR A 22 19.77 -8.69 5.66
N ASP A 23 20.67 -8.28 4.76
CA ASP A 23 22.02 -8.80 4.67
C ASP A 23 22.96 -7.94 5.53
N GLU A 24 23.28 -8.42 6.72
CA GLU A 24 24.21 -7.75 7.65
C GLU A 24 25.61 -7.52 7.04
N GLY A 25 26.00 -8.28 6.02
CA GLY A 25 27.30 -8.19 5.37
C GLY A 25 27.40 -7.10 4.32
N THR A 26 26.30 -6.78 3.64
CA THR A 26 26.24 -5.71 2.62
C THR A 26 25.47 -4.47 3.06
N ASP A 27 24.77 -4.53 4.20
CA ASP A 27 23.82 -3.50 4.63
C ASP A 27 22.70 -3.26 3.60
N GLU A 28 22.33 -4.32 2.87
CA GLU A 28 21.29 -4.30 1.84
C GLU A 28 20.07 -5.11 2.28
N THR A 29 18.89 -4.67 1.83
CA THR A 29 17.64 -5.42 1.99
C THR A 29 17.27 -6.11 0.68
N ILE A 30 16.83 -7.37 0.78
CA ILE A 30 16.37 -8.17 -0.35
C ILE A 30 14.94 -8.61 -0.09
N GLY A 31 14.08 -8.37 -1.09
CA GLY A 31 12.69 -8.77 -1.07
C GLY A 31 11.77 -7.61 -0.71
N ILE A 32 10.59 -7.93 -0.17
CA ILE A 32 9.53 -6.96 0.11
C ILE A 32 9.18 -7.05 1.59
N ASP A 33 9.44 -5.99 2.34
CA ASP A 33 8.95 -5.87 3.72
C ASP A 33 7.44 -5.59 3.70
N PHE A 34 6.65 -6.65 3.80
CA PHE A 34 5.20 -6.54 3.86
C PHE A 34 4.56 -7.77 4.53
N GLU A 35 3.70 -7.50 5.49
CA GLU A 35 2.92 -8.46 6.25
C GLU A 35 1.43 -8.30 5.86
N PRO A 36 0.92 -9.12 4.93
CA PRO A 36 -0.47 -9.03 4.50
C PRO A 36 -1.43 -9.57 5.55
N TYR A 37 -2.62 -8.96 5.65
CA TYR A 37 -3.73 -9.47 6.44
C TYR A 37 -4.59 -10.45 5.63
N GLU A 38 -5.31 -11.35 6.30
CA GLU A 38 -6.23 -12.29 5.64
C GLU A 38 -7.52 -11.60 5.14
N GLU A 39 -7.93 -10.54 5.85
CA GLU A 39 -9.06 -9.68 5.54
C GLU A 39 -8.71 -8.22 5.82
N PHE A 40 -9.58 -7.28 5.42
CA PHE A 40 -9.41 -5.89 5.83
C PHE A 40 -9.47 -5.77 7.35
N GLU A 41 -8.64 -4.91 7.92
CA GLU A 41 -8.72 -4.54 9.33
C GLU A 41 -10.12 -3.99 9.66
N ASP A 42 -10.56 -4.22 10.91
CA ASP A 42 -11.81 -3.64 11.40
C ASP A 42 -11.73 -2.11 11.33
N PRO A 43 -12.71 -1.41 10.73
CA PRO A 43 -12.72 0.04 10.68
C PRO A 43 -12.63 0.73 12.04
N GLU A 44 -13.10 0.10 13.13
CA GLU A 44 -12.97 0.64 14.49
C GLU A 44 -11.53 0.60 14.98
N ASP A 45 -10.78 -0.47 14.66
CA ASP A 45 -9.36 -0.59 14.97
C ASP A 45 -8.56 0.42 14.14
N THR A 46 -8.88 0.56 12.83
CA THR A 46 -8.30 1.59 11.96
C THR A 46 -8.53 2.99 12.50
N GLU A 47 -9.76 3.31 12.90
CA GLU A 47 -10.09 4.61 13.49
C GLU A 47 -9.34 4.85 14.80
N TRP A 48 -9.20 3.82 15.64
CA TRP A 48 -8.51 3.92 16.91
C TRP A 48 -7.02 4.25 16.74
N TRP A 49 -6.26 3.46 15.94
CA TRP A 49 -4.83 3.72 15.79
C TRP A 49 -4.57 5.00 14.97
N PHE A 50 -5.44 5.34 14.01
CA PHE A 50 -5.27 6.56 13.21
C PHE A 50 -5.38 7.83 14.06
N ARG A 51 -6.26 7.85 15.07
CA ARG A 51 -6.34 8.95 16.06
C ARG A 51 -5.09 9.06 16.92
N LEU A 52 -4.44 7.94 17.24
CA LEU A 52 -3.16 7.94 17.96
C LEU A 52 -2.04 8.47 17.08
N TRP A 53 -1.94 7.98 15.84
CA TRP A 53 -0.94 8.38 14.86
C TRP A 53 -1.04 9.87 14.50
N THR A 54 -2.25 10.39 14.32
CA THR A 54 -2.49 11.82 14.04
C THR A 54 -2.38 12.72 15.27
N GLY A 55 -2.37 12.16 16.50
CA GLY A 55 -2.56 12.93 17.73
C GLY A 55 -3.94 13.60 17.85
N ASN A 56 -4.89 13.26 16.97
CA ASN A 56 -6.20 13.90 16.89
C ASN A 56 -7.33 12.91 17.17
N ASN A 57 -7.98 13.06 18.32
CA ASN A 57 -9.10 12.19 18.73
C ASN A 57 -10.37 12.32 17.88
N LYS A 58 -10.42 13.25 16.93
CA LYS A 58 -11.52 13.42 15.96
C LYS A 58 -11.14 13.03 14.55
N ALA A 59 -9.91 12.56 14.31
CA ALA A 59 -9.51 12.08 13.01
C ALA A 59 -10.40 10.89 12.61
N ASP A 60 -10.81 10.88 11.34
CA ASP A 60 -11.64 9.83 10.76
C ASP A 60 -10.75 8.83 10.00
N GLY A 61 -10.45 7.70 10.66
CA GLY A 61 -9.71 6.60 10.02
C GLY A 61 -10.61 5.71 9.14
N SER A 62 -11.94 5.85 9.22
CA SER A 62 -12.89 4.97 8.52
C SER A 62 -12.87 5.14 7.00
N GLN A 63 -12.19 6.17 6.49
CA GLN A 63 -11.90 6.38 5.08
C GLN A 63 -10.82 5.43 4.53
N PHE A 64 -10.14 4.65 5.38
CA PHE A 64 -9.12 3.69 4.98
C PHE A 64 -9.60 2.24 5.15
N ARG A 65 -9.16 1.36 4.24
CA ARG A 65 -9.31 -0.10 4.37
C ARG A 65 -7.92 -0.72 4.35
N ILE A 66 -7.37 -0.91 5.55
CA ILE A 66 -6.03 -1.45 5.74
C ILE A 66 -6.03 -2.95 5.45
N PHE A 67 -5.01 -3.42 4.73
CA PHE A 67 -4.87 -4.83 4.35
C PHE A 67 -3.48 -5.41 4.63
N GLY A 68 -2.61 -4.64 5.28
CA GLY A 68 -1.31 -5.12 5.73
C GLY A 68 -0.45 -4.00 6.31
N GLN A 69 0.71 -4.40 6.79
CA GLN A 69 1.70 -3.51 7.39
C GLN A 69 3.12 -3.89 6.97
N THR A 70 4.11 -3.09 7.34
CA THR A 70 5.55 -3.46 7.28
C THR A 70 6.03 -3.95 8.65
N GLY A 71 7.21 -4.58 8.71
CA GLY A 71 7.84 -4.95 9.98
C GLY A 71 8.15 -3.76 10.90
N SER A 72 8.26 -2.56 10.34
CA SER A 72 8.44 -1.29 11.06
C SER A 72 7.14 -0.69 11.61
N GLY A 73 5.98 -1.24 11.25
CA GLY A 73 4.67 -0.77 11.69
C GLY A 73 4.04 0.29 10.79
N ASP A 74 4.44 0.36 9.52
CA ASP A 74 3.80 1.22 8.52
C ASP A 74 2.52 0.53 8.02
N TYR A 75 1.45 1.28 7.80
CA TYR A 75 0.16 0.72 7.35
C TYR A 75 -0.06 0.92 5.86
N VAL A 76 -0.64 -0.10 5.22
CA VAL A 76 -0.96 -0.08 3.79
C VAL A 76 -2.44 -0.40 3.58
N GLY A 77 -3.13 0.44 2.83
CA GLY A 77 -4.57 0.32 2.66
C GLY A 77 -5.11 1.01 1.42
N PHE A 78 -6.40 0.78 1.16
CA PHE A 78 -7.15 1.59 0.20
C PHE A 78 -7.64 2.87 0.87
N TRP A 79 -7.58 3.99 0.16
CA TRP A 79 -8.25 5.24 0.55
C TRP A 79 -9.56 5.40 -0.23
N LEU A 80 -10.69 5.38 0.48
CA LEU A 80 -12.05 5.34 -0.07
C LEU A 80 -12.53 6.72 -0.56
N ILE A 81 -11.83 7.29 -1.55
CA ILE A 81 -12.08 8.66 -2.03
C ILE A 81 -12.94 8.72 -3.29
N ARG A 82 -12.93 7.67 -4.13
CA ARG A 82 -13.71 7.65 -5.38
C ARG A 82 -15.16 7.24 -5.09
N PRO A 83 -16.16 8.11 -5.30
CA PRO A 83 -17.55 7.77 -5.00
C PRO A 83 -18.06 6.67 -5.93
N ASN A 84 -18.75 5.67 -5.38
CA ASN A 84 -19.32 4.52 -6.10
C ASN A 84 -18.33 3.58 -6.81
N ALA A 85 -17.01 3.79 -6.66
CA ALA A 85 -16.00 2.88 -7.18
C ALA A 85 -15.86 1.65 -6.26
N LYS A 86 -15.48 0.51 -6.84
CA LYS A 86 -15.17 -0.69 -6.04
C LYS A 86 -13.90 -0.42 -5.22
N VAL A 87 -13.73 -1.14 -4.11
CA VAL A 87 -12.51 -1.01 -3.28
C VAL A 87 -11.24 -1.23 -4.10
N ALA A 88 -11.21 -2.23 -4.98
CA ALA A 88 -10.06 -2.49 -5.86
C ALA A 88 -9.73 -1.34 -6.83
N GLU A 89 -10.67 -0.43 -7.07
CA GLU A 89 -10.53 0.76 -7.91
C GLU A 89 -10.28 2.01 -7.03
N GLN A 90 -9.89 1.87 -5.76
CA GLN A 90 -9.52 2.99 -4.90
C GLN A 90 -7.99 3.13 -4.86
N PRO A 91 -7.45 4.35 -4.67
CA PRO A 91 -6.01 4.54 -4.50
C PRO A 91 -5.47 3.79 -3.29
N ILE A 92 -4.21 3.37 -3.39
CA ILE A 92 -3.47 2.70 -2.31
C ILE A 92 -2.59 3.71 -1.62
N ILE A 93 -2.71 3.76 -0.29
CA ILE A 93 -1.93 4.64 0.57
C ILE A 93 -0.94 3.81 1.39
N CYS A 94 0.17 4.45 1.73
CA CYS A 94 1.09 4.01 2.76
C CYS A 94 1.19 5.12 3.82
N LEU A 95 1.08 4.73 5.09
CA LEU A 95 1.23 5.60 6.25
C LEU A 95 2.39 5.05 7.09
N GLY A 96 3.52 5.74 7.04
CA GLY A 96 4.73 5.39 7.76
C GLY A 96 4.60 5.64 9.26
N SER A 97 5.27 4.80 10.02
CA SER A 97 5.37 4.87 11.48
C SER A 97 6.04 6.16 11.97
N GLU A 98 6.91 6.78 11.15
CA GLU A 98 7.60 8.04 11.45
C GLU A 98 6.91 9.29 10.85
N GLY A 99 5.77 9.11 10.18
CA GLY A 99 4.93 10.19 9.67
C GLY A 99 4.96 10.36 8.15
N GLU A 100 5.66 9.48 7.43
CA GLU A 100 5.59 9.34 5.98
C GLU A 100 4.13 9.09 5.57
N ARG A 101 3.70 9.68 4.47
CA ARG A 101 2.34 9.50 3.98
C ARG A 101 2.27 9.78 2.50
N GLY A 102 1.68 8.87 1.74
CA GLY A 102 1.50 9.09 0.31
C GLY A 102 0.61 8.06 -0.35
N VAL A 103 0.22 8.37 -1.58
CA VAL A 103 -0.45 7.41 -2.47
C VAL A 103 0.62 6.70 -3.30
N ILE A 104 0.72 5.38 -3.17
CA ILE A 104 1.74 4.56 -3.83
C ILE A 104 1.24 3.89 -5.11
N ALA A 105 -0.08 3.81 -5.30
CA ALA A 105 -0.69 3.28 -6.51
C ALA A 105 -2.09 3.89 -6.74
N ARG A 106 -2.49 4.06 -8.00
CA ARG A 106 -3.82 4.61 -8.34
C ARG A 106 -4.95 3.64 -8.04
N ASP A 107 -4.66 2.35 -8.04
CA ASP A 107 -5.60 1.27 -7.77
C ASP A 107 -4.85 -0.05 -7.48
N MET A 108 -5.60 -1.13 -7.25
CA MET A 108 -5.06 -2.46 -6.98
C MET A 108 -4.21 -2.99 -8.14
N GLU A 109 -4.57 -2.70 -9.38
CA GLU A 109 -3.83 -3.21 -10.55
C GLU A 109 -2.41 -2.64 -10.60
N ASP A 110 -2.27 -1.35 -10.32
CA ASP A 110 -0.97 -0.69 -10.19
C ASP A 110 -0.16 -1.25 -9.01
N LEU A 111 -0.80 -1.52 -7.86
CA LEU A 111 -0.12 -2.14 -6.71
C LEU A 111 0.43 -3.54 -7.00
N LEU A 112 -0.29 -4.36 -7.77
CA LEU A 112 0.23 -5.68 -8.17
C LEU A 112 1.54 -5.55 -8.95
N TRP A 113 1.70 -4.48 -9.74
CA TRP A 113 2.94 -4.21 -10.45
C TRP A 113 4.04 -3.67 -9.55
N VAL A 114 3.73 -2.89 -8.52
CA VAL A 114 4.70 -2.49 -7.47
C VAL A 114 5.33 -3.74 -6.83
N PHE A 115 4.51 -4.70 -6.40
CA PHE A 115 4.99 -5.97 -5.86
C PHE A 115 5.72 -6.81 -6.92
N ALA A 116 5.22 -6.89 -8.15
CA ALA A 116 5.88 -7.62 -9.23
C ALA A 116 7.27 -7.06 -9.60
N ASN A 117 7.49 -5.77 -9.35
CA ASN A 117 8.78 -5.11 -9.53
C ASN A 117 9.74 -5.42 -8.37
N GLY A 118 9.26 -5.98 -7.26
CA GLY A 118 10.08 -6.29 -6.09
C GLY A 118 10.17 -5.15 -5.08
N SER A 119 9.32 -4.12 -5.23
CA SER A 119 9.28 -2.99 -4.30
C SER A 119 8.30 -3.24 -3.17
N GLY A 120 8.71 -2.98 -1.94
CA GLY A 120 7.80 -2.89 -0.82
C GLY A 120 7.04 -1.56 -0.79
N PRO A 121 6.02 -1.45 0.07
CA PRO A 121 5.15 -0.28 0.15
C PRO A 121 5.89 0.98 0.61
N ILE A 122 6.74 0.86 1.63
CA ILE A 122 7.49 2.00 2.16
C ILE A 122 8.59 2.43 1.19
N GLU A 123 9.29 1.47 0.56
CA GLU A 123 10.26 1.79 -0.49
C GLU A 123 9.60 2.41 -1.72
N ALA A 124 8.38 2.00 -2.07
CA ALA A 124 7.63 2.65 -3.15
C ALA A 124 7.26 4.10 -2.81
N LEU A 125 7.05 4.42 -1.52
CA LEU A 125 6.76 5.77 -1.07
C LEU A 125 8.02 6.65 -1.05
N GLU A 126 9.10 6.15 -0.44
CA GLU A 126 10.30 6.95 -0.14
C GLU A 126 11.38 6.89 -1.23
N GLU A 127 11.55 5.72 -1.86
CA GLU A 127 12.61 5.44 -2.83
C GLU A 127 12.05 4.82 -4.13
N PRO A 128 11.06 5.43 -4.82
CA PRO A 128 10.37 4.79 -5.96
C PRO A 128 11.27 4.44 -7.16
N GLU A 129 12.44 5.08 -7.27
CA GLU A 129 13.48 4.80 -8.27
C GLU A 129 14.44 3.66 -7.90
N LYS A 130 14.38 3.14 -6.67
CA LYS A 130 15.29 2.10 -6.19
C LYS A 130 15.22 0.88 -7.10
N GLU A 131 16.39 0.46 -7.57
CA GLU A 131 16.49 -0.77 -8.37
C GLU A 131 16.22 -1.97 -7.47
N THR A 132 15.24 -2.79 -7.86
CA THR A 132 14.78 -3.95 -7.11
C THR A 132 14.78 -5.19 -7.99
N VAL A 133 14.96 -6.36 -7.37
CA VAL A 133 14.88 -7.64 -8.07
C VAL A 133 13.42 -8.07 -8.12
N GLY A 134 12.79 -7.94 -9.29
CA GLY A 134 11.40 -8.32 -9.46
C GLY A 134 11.12 -9.81 -9.27
N ASN A 135 9.86 -10.12 -8.95
CA ASN A 135 9.41 -11.48 -8.64
C ASN A 135 8.55 -12.05 -9.80
N GLU A 136 9.01 -13.12 -10.45
CA GLU A 136 8.33 -13.72 -11.61
C GLU A 136 6.95 -14.32 -11.28
N THR A 137 6.78 -14.85 -10.06
CA THR A 137 5.48 -15.35 -9.60
C THR A 137 4.50 -14.18 -9.46
N PHE A 138 4.94 -13.08 -8.86
CA PHE A 138 4.12 -11.87 -8.72
C PHE A 138 3.84 -11.23 -10.08
N ARG A 139 4.81 -11.21 -11.00
CA ARG A 139 4.61 -10.77 -12.39
C ARG A 139 3.54 -11.58 -13.11
N SER A 140 3.48 -12.89 -12.88
CA SER A 140 2.45 -13.74 -13.48
C SER A 140 1.06 -13.40 -12.96
N ILE A 141 0.93 -13.11 -11.66
CA ILE A 141 -0.32 -12.65 -11.04
C ILE A 141 -0.71 -11.26 -11.56
N ALA A 142 0.24 -10.31 -11.60
CA ALA A 142 0.01 -8.97 -12.14
C ALA A 142 -0.44 -9.03 -13.62
N GLN A 143 0.14 -9.91 -14.44
CA GLN A 143 -0.31 -10.09 -15.83
C GLN A 143 -1.73 -10.65 -15.94
N LYS A 144 -2.14 -11.51 -15.01
CA LYS A 144 -3.48 -12.11 -14.96
C LYS A 144 -4.55 -11.07 -14.64
N PHE A 145 -4.28 -10.16 -13.70
CA PHE A 145 -5.28 -9.21 -13.18
C PHE A 145 -5.15 -7.77 -13.72
N ALA A 146 -3.95 -7.35 -14.12
CA ALA A 146 -3.61 -5.98 -14.52
C ALA A 146 -2.98 -5.94 -15.92
N ARG A 147 -3.61 -6.64 -16.87
CA ARG A 147 -3.07 -6.82 -18.22
C ARG A 147 -2.94 -5.47 -18.94
N GLY A 148 -1.71 -5.12 -19.30
CA GLY A 148 -1.41 -3.88 -20.03
C GLY A 148 -0.87 -2.74 -19.18
N ARG A 149 -0.67 -2.95 -17.88
CA ARG A 149 -0.14 -1.93 -16.94
C ARG A 149 1.27 -2.22 -16.45
N LYS A 150 2.10 -2.82 -17.31
CA LYS A 150 3.50 -3.12 -16.99
C LYS A 150 4.32 -1.83 -16.93
N LEU A 151 4.26 -1.18 -15.78
CA LEU A 151 4.96 0.06 -15.45
C LEU A 151 6.01 -0.21 -14.37
N SER A 152 7.06 0.62 -14.35
CA SER A 152 8.01 0.65 -13.24
C SER A 152 7.35 1.20 -11.97
N THR A 153 7.90 0.88 -10.79
CA THR A 153 7.43 1.42 -9.50
C THR A 153 7.40 2.94 -9.53
N LYS A 154 8.46 3.57 -10.04
CA LYS A 154 8.53 5.03 -10.24
C LYS A 154 7.39 5.59 -11.09
N GLU A 155 7.09 4.98 -12.24
CA GLU A 155 5.99 5.44 -13.09
C GLU A 155 4.63 5.32 -12.41
N ILE A 156 4.42 4.23 -11.66
CA ILE A 156 3.20 3.97 -10.91
C ILE A 156 3.00 5.02 -9.80
N VAL A 157 4.02 5.22 -8.97
CA VAL A 157 3.98 6.15 -7.83
C VAL A 157 3.81 7.59 -8.34
N ASN A 158 4.57 7.99 -9.37
CA ASN A 158 4.41 9.32 -9.98
C ASN A 158 3.01 9.54 -10.52
N ALA A 159 2.42 8.53 -11.18
CA ALA A 159 1.06 8.66 -11.69
C ALA A 159 0.02 8.75 -10.55
N ALA A 160 0.24 8.03 -9.45
CA ALA A 160 -0.63 8.06 -8.28
C ALA A 160 -0.57 9.41 -7.56
N GLN A 161 0.63 9.92 -7.29
CA GLN A 161 0.84 11.22 -6.65
C GLN A 161 0.39 12.38 -7.55
N ALA A 162 0.53 12.27 -8.88
CA ALA A 162 0.00 13.26 -9.80
C ALA A 162 -1.54 13.28 -9.85
N GLU A 163 -2.21 12.15 -9.63
CA GLU A 163 -3.66 12.07 -9.54
C GLU A 163 -4.19 12.57 -8.18
N PHE A 164 -3.43 12.34 -7.11
CA PHE A 164 -3.81 12.69 -5.73
C PHE A 164 -2.73 13.56 -5.04
N PRO A 165 -2.41 14.75 -5.57
CA PRO A 165 -1.30 15.56 -5.08
C PRO A 165 -1.52 16.08 -3.66
N ASP A 166 -2.78 16.30 -3.28
CA ASP A 166 -3.14 16.90 -1.98
C ASP A 166 -3.25 15.87 -0.85
N PHE A 167 -3.00 14.57 -1.10
CA PHE A 167 -3.17 13.55 -0.07
C PHE A 167 -2.31 13.81 1.19
N PRO A 168 -1.02 14.14 1.08
CA PRO A 168 -0.22 14.43 2.27
C PRO A 168 -0.76 15.60 3.09
N GLU A 169 -1.24 16.66 2.44
CA GLU A 169 -1.84 17.83 3.08
C GLU A 169 -3.18 17.49 3.72
N ILE A 170 -4.01 16.65 3.07
CA ILE A 170 -5.27 16.14 3.63
C ILE A 170 -5.00 15.41 4.95
N VAL A 171 -4.02 14.51 4.98
CA VAL A 171 -3.65 13.78 6.20
C VAL A 171 -3.04 14.72 7.24
N THR A 172 -2.19 15.66 6.83
CA THR A 172 -1.60 16.67 7.73
C THR A 172 -2.66 17.54 8.39
N ALA A 173 -3.71 17.91 7.66
CA ALA A 173 -4.84 18.69 8.21
C ALA A 173 -5.67 17.90 9.25
N MET A 174 -5.48 16.57 9.33
CA MET A 174 -6.09 15.73 10.36
C MET A 174 -5.21 15.61 11.61
N CYS A 175 -3.96 16.08 11.60
CA CYS A 175 -3.08 16.08 12.77
C CYS A 175 -3.38 17.25 13.72
N ASN A 176 -3.17 17.06 15.02
CA ASN A 176 -3.33 18.08 16.07
C ASN A 176 -2.02 18.40 16.78
#